data_AF-A0A950T824-F1
#
_entry.id   AF-A0A950T824-F1
#
_cell.length_a   1.000
_cell.length_b   1.000
_cell.length_c   1.000
_cell.angle_alpha   90.00
_cell.angle_beta   90.00
_cell.angle_gamma   90.00
#
_symmetry.space_group_name_H-M   'P 1'
#
loop_
_entity.id
_entity.type
_entity.pdbx_description
1 polymer ?
#
loop_
_entity_poly.entity_id
_entity_poly.type
_entity_poly.pdbx_seq_one_letter_code
_entity_poly.pdbx_strand_id
1 'polypeptide(L)'
;MTTPILVHETRLKAPHRRFRDVTVEVKRDPDGVLRLLANKPLEAYPDRFQDHLWHWAKECPTRIFLAERRPGQEGWASITYAEAADQVSHVAQAVAERNLSTERPILV
;
A
#
# COMPACT_ATOMS: atom_id res chain seq x y z
N MET A 1 -13.12 8.01 -36.91
CA MET A 1 -14.29 7.11 -36.76
C MET A 1 -14.26 6.57 -35.34
N THR A 2 -15.17 7.04 -34.48
CA THR A 2 -15.24 6.63 -33.07
C THR A 2 -16.06 5.36 -33.00
N THR A 3 -15.40 4.21 -32.90
CA THR A 3 -16.03 2.89 -32.79
C THR A 3 -16.90 2.81 -31.53
N PRO A 4 -18.15 2.33 -31.62
CA PRO A 4 -19.03 2.22 -30.46
C PRO A 4 -18.44 1.23 -29.45
N ILE A 5 -18.24 1.70 -28.23
CA ILE A 5 -17.76 0.90 -27.10
C ILE A 5 -18.95 0.09 -26.59
N LEU A 6 -18.90 -1.24 -26.75
CA LEU A 6 -19.87 -2.13 -26.15
C LEU A 6 -19.50 -2.32 -24.67
N VAL A 7 -20.14 -1.55 -23.79
CA VAL A 7 -19.94 -1.65 -22.34
C VAL A 7 -20.78 -2.81 -21.80
N HIS A 8 -20.11 -3.85 -21.32
CA HIS A 8 -20.75 -4.90 -20.54
C HIS A 8 -20.27 -4.84 -19.10
N GLU A 9 -21.18 -4.56 -18.16
CA GLU A 9 -20.91 -4.74 -16.74
C GLU A 9 -20.99 -6.24 -16.42
N THR A 10 -19.84 -6.85 -16.17
CA THR A 10 -19.78 -8.28 -15.84
C THR A 10 -19.19 -8.49 -14.46
N ARG A 11 -19.88 -9.27 -13.62
CA ARG A 11 -19.40 -9.68 -12.30
C ARG A 11 -18.51 -10.93 -12.45
N LEU A 12 -17.19 -10.77 -12.33
CA LEU A 12 -16.22 -11.87 -12.48
C LEU A 12 -16.31 -12.89 -11.34
N LYS A 13 -16.84 -14.10 -11.58
CA LYS A 13 -16.89 -15.19 -10.57
C LYS A 13 -15.48 -15.77 -10.37
N ALA A 14 -14.93 -15.66 -9.15
CA ALA A 14 -13.59 -16.13 -8.81
C ALA A 14 -13.65 -17.30 -7.81
N PRO A 15 -12.77 -18.31 -7.92
CA PRO A 15 -12.79 -19.52 -7.09
C PRO A 15 -12.29 -19.31 -5.64
N HIS A 16 -11.75 -18.14 -5.30
CA HIS A 16 -11.24 -17.81 -3.95
C HIS A 16 -12.03 -16.68 -3.29
N ARG A 17 -11.92 -16.57 -1.96
CA ARG A 17 -12.52 -15.49 -1.15
C ARG A 17 -12.12 -14.15 -1.78
N ARG A 18 -13.09 -13.44 -2.34
CA ARG A 18 -12.85 -12.13 -2.98
C ARG A 18 -12.36 -11.17 -1.90
N PHE A 19 -11.24 -10.49 -2.16
CA PHE A 19 -10.77 -9.38 -1.32
C PHE A 19 -11.83 -8.26 -1.28
N ARG A 20 -12.43 -7.96 -2.44
CA ARG A 20 -13.63 -7.13 -2.60
C ARG A 20 -14.36 -7.49 -3.88
N ASP A 21 -15.64 -7.13 -3.98
CA ASP A 21 -16.35 -7.12 -5.26
C ASP A 21 -15.80 -5.98 -6.13
N VAL A 22 -15.48 -6.28 -7.39
CA VAL A 22 -15.01 -5.31 -8.37
C VAL A 22 -15.88 -5.40 -9.61
N THR A 23 -16.54 -4.29 -9.94
CA THR A 23 -17.21 -4.09 -11.22
C THR A 23 -16.19 -3.49 -12.20
N VAL A 24 -16.16 -4.02 -13.43
CA VAL A 24 -15.25 -3.55 -14.47
C VAL A 24 -15.99 -3.25 -15.76
N GLU A 25 -15.55 -2.23 -16.47
CA GLU A 25 -15.84 -1.99 -17.87
C GLU A 25 -14.91 -2.87 -18.71
N VAL A 26 -15.49 -3.67 -19.60
CA VAL A 26 -14.75 -4.55 -20.51
C VAL A 26 -14.76 -3.96 -21.91
N LYS A 27 -13.58 -3.69 -22.48
CA LYS A 27 -13.42 -3.29 -23.88
C LYS A 27 -12.66 -4.39 -24.62
N ARG A 28 -13.24 -4.87 -25.72
CA ARG A 28 -12.61 -5.86 -26.60
C ARG A 28 -12.17 -5.20 -27.90
N ASP A 29 -10.88 -5.26 -28.17
CA ASP A 29 -10.31 -4.79 -29.44
C ASP A 29 -10.53 -5.83 -30.55
N PRO A 30 -10.53 -5.38 -31.83
CA PRO A 30 -10.57 -6.27 -32.99
C PRO A 30 -9.43 -7.31 -33.01
N ASP A 31 -8.27 -6.97 -32.46
CA ASP A 31 -7.09 -7.85 -32.37
C ASP A 31 -7.18 -8.88 -31.23
N GLY A 32 -8.33 -8.95 -30.53
CA GLY A 32 -8.59 -9.91 -29.47
C GLY A 32 -8.12 -9.48 -28.07
N VAL A 33 -7.57 -8.27 -27.92
CA VAL A 33 -7.17 -7.71 -26.61
C VAL A 33 -8.39 -7.32 -25.79
N LEU A 34 -8.42 -7.74 -24.51
CA LEU A 34 -9.41 -7.31 -23.53
C LEU A 34 -8.80 -6.29 -22.58
N ARG A 35 -9.33 -5.07 -22.53
CA ARG A 35 -9.02 -4.08 -21.50
C ARG A 35 -10.12 -4.08 -20.45
N LEU A 36 -9.72 -4.22 -19.19
CA LEU A 36 -10.61 -4.18 -18.04
C LEU A 36 -10.31 -2.92 -17.23
N LEU A 37 -11.30 -2.07 -17.03
CA LEU A 37 -11.17 -0.86 -16.21
C LEU A 37 -12.10 -0.98 -15.00
N ALA A 38 -11.58 -0.84 -13.78
CA ALA A 38 -12.43 -0.85 -12.59
C ALA A 38 -13.37 0.37 -12.59
N ASN A 39 -14.68 0.14 -12.39
CA ASN A 39 -15.70 1.19 -12.44
C ASN A 39 -15.59 2.17 -11.26
N LYS A 40 -15.09 1.70 -10.11
CA LYS A 40 -14.89 2.56 -8.94
C LYS A 40 -13.54 3.29 -9.10
N PRO A 41 -13.52 4.63 -9.16
CA PRO A 41 -12.27 5.37 -9.18
C PRO A 41 -11.49 5.11 -7.89
N LEU A 42 -10.17 5.24 -7.98
CA LEU A 42 -9.32 5.23 -6.80
C LEU A 42 -9.65 6.45 -5.94
N GLU A 43 -9.70 6.25 -4.64
CA GLU A 43 -9.83 7.35 -3.68
C GLU A 43 -8.51 8.12 -3.59
N ALA A 44 -8.53 9.29 -2.95
CA ALA A 44 -7.31 10.04 -2.70
C ALA A 44 -6.33 9.17 -1.90
N TYR A 45 -5.08 9.17 -2.34
CA TYR A 45 -3.99 8.46 -1.69
C TYR A 45 -3.04 9.48 -1.05
N PRO A 46 -2.31 9.10 0.01
CA PRO A 46 -1.35 10.00 0.62
C PRO A 46 -0.22 10.36 -0.36
N ASP A 47 0.30 11.58 -0.23
CA ASP A 47 1.40 12.08 -1.07
C ASP A 47 2.68 11.26 -0.88
N ARG A 48 2.87 10.67 0.31
CA ARG A 48 4.06 9.89 0.65
C ARG A 48 3.66 8.59 1.30
N PHE A 49 4.35 7.51 0.95
CA PHE A 49 4.05 6.17 1.47
C PHE A 49 4.08 6.12 3.01
N GLN A 50 5.03 6.82 3.64
CA GLN A 50 5.17 6.87 5.11
C GLN A 50 4.02 7.59 5.83
N ASP A 51 3.19 8.36 5.13
CA ASP A 51 2.03 9.03 5.76
C ASP A 51 1.03 8.02 6.33
N HIS A 52 1.00 6.79 5.80
CA HIS A 52 0.21 5.70 6.39
C HIS A 52 0.66 5.33 7.81
N LEU A 53 1.96 5.35 8.11
CA LEU A 53 2.46 5.05 9.46
C LEU A 53 1.93 6.08 10.47
N TRP A 54 2.05 7.36 10.13
CA TRP A 54 1.57 8.46 10.98
C TRP A 54 0.05 8.45 11.15
N HIS A 55 -0.68 8.19 10.07
CA HIS A 55 -2.14 8.06 10.11
C HIS A 55 -2.55 6.96 11.10
N TRP A 56 -2.02 5.75 10.96
CA TRP A 56 -2.41 4.63 11.81
C TRP A 56 -1.85 4.70 13.23
N ALA A 57 -0.71 5.36 13.45
CA ALA A 57 -0.22 5.69 14.78
C ALA A 57 -1.20 6.59 15.55
N LYS A 58 -1.93 7.46 14.86
CA LYS A 58 -2.99 8.28 15.45
C LYS A 58 -4.30 7.52 15.61
N GLU A 59 -4.76 6.85 14.55
CA GLU A 59 -6.09 6.22 14.53
C GLU A 59 -6.16 4.94 15.37
N CYS A 60 -5.07 4.16 15.43
CA CYS A 60 -5.02 2.86 16.11
C CYS A 60 -3.65 2.64 16.79
N PRO A 61 -3.27 3.48 17.77
CA PRO A 61 -1.91 3.54 18.32
C PRO A 61 -1.41 2.21 18.89
N THR A 62 -2.29 1.43 19.52
CA THR A 62 -1.96 0.18 20.21
C THR A 62 -2.00 -1.05 19.32
N ARG A 63 -2.39 -0.91 18.04
CA ARG A 63 -2.43 -2.04 17.11
C ARG A 63 -1.01 -2.43 16.70
N ILE A 64 -0.74 -3.73 16.67
CA ILE A 64 0.56 -4.27 16.20
C ILE A 64 0.79 -3.84 14.75
N PHE A 65 1.94 -3.22 14.49
CA PHE A 65 2.42 -2.84 13.17
C PHE A 65 3.35 -3.90 12.59
N LEU A 66 4.39 -4.26 13.34
CA LEU A 66 5.38 -5.26 12.94
C LEU A 66 5.61 -6.26 14.06
N ALA A 67 5.93 -7.49 13.66
CA ALA A 67 6.30 -8.56 14.56
C ALA A 67 7.41 -9.41 13.94
N GLU A 68 8.44 -9.71 14.71
CA GLU A 68 9.58 -10.52 14.30
C GLU A 68 9.87 -11.64 15.30
N ARG A 69 10.54 -12.69 14.84
CA ARG A 69 11.08 -13.72 15.73
C ARG A 69 12.48 -13.30 16.16
N ARG A 70 12.73 -13.30 17.47
CA ARG A 70 14.06 -13.00 18.02
C ARG A 70 14.73 -14.26 18.55
N PRO A 71 16.03 -14.47 18.27
CA PRO A 71 16.78 -15.57 18.86
C PRO A 71 16.69 -15.53 20.39
N GLY A 72 16.41 -16.68 21.02
CA GLY A 72 16.31 -16.79 22.48
C GLY A 72 15.03 -16.23 23.10
N GLN A 73 14.10 -15.70 22.30
CA GLN A 73 12.79 -15.25 22.79
C GLN A 73 11.69 -16.22 22.36
N GLU A 74 10.86 -16.64 23.32
CA GLU A 74 9.63 -17.35 23.00
C GLU A 74 8.57 -16.37 22.48
N GLY A 75 7.85 -16.76 21.43
CA GLY A 75 6.82 -15.90 20.85
C GLY A 75 7.34 -14.88 19.83
N TRP A 76 6.54 -13.84 19.58
CA TRP A 76 6.86 -12.76 18.65
C TRP A 76 7.29 -11.53 19.43
N ALA A 77 8.37 -10.87 19.02
CA ALA A 77 8.65 -9.51 19.43
C ALA A 77 7.87 -8.58 18.51
N SER A 78 6.92 -7.83 19.07
CA SER A 78 6.02 -6.96 18.32
C SER A 78 6.18 -5.51 18.72
N ILE A 79 5.96 -4.61 17.77
CA ILE A 79 5.84 -3.18 18.00
C ILE A 79 4.49 -2.69 17.49
N THR A 80 3.90 -1.75 18.23
CA THR A 80 2.66 -1.07 17.86
C THR A 80 2.91 0.05 16.84
N TYR A 81 1.85 0.56 16.22
CA TYR A 81 1.97 1.71 15.31
C TYR A 81 2.55 2.95 16.01
N ALA A 82 2.18 3.22 17.27
CA ALA A 82 2.71 4.34 18.03
C ALA A 82 4.22 4.19 18.31
N GLU A 83 4.66 3.01 18.76
CA GLU A 83 6.08 2.74 19.02
C GLU A 83 6.93 2.79 17.75
N ALA A 84 6.40 2.27 16.64
CA ALA A 84 7.09 2.31 15.36
C ALA A 84 7.24 3.76 14.85
N ALA A 85 6.20 4.59 14.99
CA ALA A 85 6.24 6.00 14.61
C ALA A 85 7.29 6.79 15.43
N ASP A 86 7.39 6.52 16.73
CA ASP A 86 8.42 7.12 17.59
C ASP A 86 9.83 6.71 17.16
N GLN A 87 10.08 5.42 16.95
CA GLN A 87 11.38 4.92 16.47
C GLN A 87 11.77 5.50 15.11
N VAL A 88 10.81 5.58 14.17
CA VAL A 88 11.04 6.18 12.85
C VAL A 88 11.37 7.67 12.98
N SER A 89 10.75 8.41 13.89
CA SER A 89 11.10 9.82 14.16
C SER A 89 12.56 9.96 14.57
N HIS A 90 13.02 9.11 15.50
CA HIS A 90 14.40 9.14 15.98
C HIS A 90 15.41 8.83 14.86
N VAL A 91 15.13 7.81 14.04
CA VAL A 91 15.99 7.48 12.89
C VAL A 91 15.98 8.62 11.86
N ALA A 92 14.80 9.17 11.54
CA ALA A 92 14.68 10.27 10.60
C ALA A 92 15.49 11.50 11.03
N GLN A 93 15.42 11.87 12.30
CA GLN A 93 16.22 12.97 12.84
C GLN A 93 17.72 12.69 12.75
N ALA A 94 18.15 11.49 13.17
CA ALA A 94 19.56 11.10 13.10
C ALA A 94 20.10 11.02 11.66
N VAL A 95 19.24 10.75 10.67
CA VAL A 95 19.58 10.77 9.25
C VAL A 95 19.60 12.21 8.72
N ALA A 96 18.65 13.05 9.10
CA ALA A 96 18.58 14.45 8.68
C ALA A 96 19.79 15.28 9.15
N GLU A 97 20.34 14.95 10.32
CA GLU A 97 21.55 15.59 10.87
C GLU A 97 22.85 15.12 10.19
N ARG A 98 22.80 14.03 9.44
CA ARG A 98 23.94 13.59 8.61
C ARG A 98 23.91 14.44 7.35
N ASN A 99 25.00 15.12 7.05
CA ASN A 99 25.19 15.94 5.84
C ASN A 99 25.26 15.04 4.57
N LEU A 100 24.14 14.37 4.27
CA LEU A 100 23.97 13.43 3.18
C LEU A 100 23.78 14.21 1.88
N SER A 101 24.34 13.65 0.81
CA SER A 101 24.24 14.18 -0.54
C SER A 101 24.45 13.04 -1.54
N THR A 102 24.35 13.33 -2.84
CA THR A 102 24.67 12.36 -3.89
C THR A 102 26.11 11.81 -3.76
N GLU A 103 27.05 12.64 -3.27
CA GLU A 103 28.46 12.24 -3.05
C GLU A 103 28.70 11.60 -1.67
N ARG A 104 27.71 11.66 -0.77
CA ARG A 104 27.76 11.07 0.58
C ARG A 104 26.46 10.30 0.84
N PRO A 105 26.21 9.21 0.10
CA PRO A 105 24.99 8.43 0.26
C PRO A 105 25.03 7.61 1.56
N ILE A 106 23.85 7.13 1.97
CA ILE A 106 23.71 6.12 3.01
C ILE A 106 23.29 4.80 2.38
N LEU A 107 23.93 3.70 2.79
CA LEU A 107 23.47 2.34 2.50
C LEU A 107 22.60 1.89 3.67
N VAL A 108 21.43 1.36 3.35
CA VAL A 108 20.41 0.87 4.30
C VAL A 108 20.19 -0.61 4.09
#